data_AF-A0A8S8Y279-F1
#
_entry.id   AF-A0A8S8Y279-F1
#
_cell.length_a   1.000
_cell.length_b   1.000
_cell.length_c   1.000
_cell.angle_alpha   90.00
_cell.angle_beta   90.00
_cell.angle_gamma   90.00
#
_symmetry.space_group_name_H-M   'P 1'
#
loop_
_entity.id
_entity.type
_entity.pdbx_description
1 polymer ?
#
loop_
_entity_poly.entity_id
_entity_poly.type
_entity_poly.pdbx_seq_one_letter_code
_entity_poly.pdbx_strand_id
1 'polypeptide(L)'
;MTAQVWMGYLVDAQEDFTVIQSPFVLNGSRVYGADSDATTLAVAGMLHRLRSESVSSVTAPDGIDTVSFAGATGVPHHSEDATDEAPWDLLVGDEATVVLARQGATVELTALDVEIDVDADFHQAMEAAWAAEQSTFHVSQGAYVSRAQYEEAASSRLSLQGQASVDTVVWPPRYTYMVDGNEAQPRRLQRTGKLLSWTTLSAAGAPSEFSLRAPLLGGISTVFLQLDDGPKGVFLAVEMKHRRSVWMFPWNSFSADCTLKRGSSDTA
;
A
#
# COMPACT_ATOMS: atom_id res chain seq x y z
N MET A 1 -21.52 -8.73 14.78
CA MET A 1 -21.23 -7.28 14.92
C MET A 1 -20.93 -6.79 13.52
N THR A 2 -21.47 -5.63 13.10
CA THR A 2 -21.14 -5.09 11.76
C THR A 2 -19.66 -4.76 11.72
N ALA A 3 -18.93 -5.42 10.81
CA ALA A 3 -17.51 -5.17 10.60
C ALA A 3 -17.26 -3.69 10.30
N GLN A 4 -16.23 -3.09 10.92
CA GLN A 4 -15.82 -1.74 10.56
C GLN A 4 -15.11 -1.80 9.20
N VAL A 5 -15.56 -1.01 8.23
CA VAL A 5 -14.83 -0.85 6.97
C VAL A 5 -13.77 0.23 7.11
N TRP A 6 -12.52 -0.14 6.84
CA TRP A 6 -11.37 0.75 6.89
C TRP A 6 -10.42 0.47 5.73
N MET A 7 -10.10 1.50 4.94
CA MET A 7 -9.20 1.37 3.78
C MET A 7 -9.65 0.34 2.74
N GLY A 8 -10.95 0.00 2.72
CA GLY A 8 -11.54 -1.01 1.84
C GLY A 8 -11.54 -2.42 2.42
N TYR A 9 -10.93 -2.59 3.61
CA TYR A 9 -10.87 -3.84 4.33
C TYR A 9 -11.85 -3.88 5.48
N LEU A 10 -12.10 -5.09 5.94
CA LEU A 10 -12.87 -5.35 7.15
C LEU A 10 -11.91 -5.37 8.32
N VAL A 11 -12.27 -4.66 9.39
CA VAL A 11 -11.43 -4.54 10.58
C VAL A 11 -12.21 -4.94 11.82
N ASP A 12 -11.57 -5.78 12.63
CA ASP A 12 -11.91 -6.03 14.04
C ASP A 12 -10.72 -5.58 14.89
N ALA A 13 -10.92 -4.54 15.70
CA ALA A 13 -9.87 -3.96 16.53
C ALA A 13 -10.25 -4.12 17.99
N GLN A 14 -9.45 -4.90 18.71
CA GLN A 14 -9.50 -5.08 20.15
C GLN A 14 -8.32 -4.38 20.83
N GLU A 15 -8.26 -4.41 22.16
CA GLU A 15 -7.15 -3.78 22.90
C GLU A 15 -5.79 -4.38 22.49
N ASP A 16 -5.68 -5.72 22.49
CA ASP A 16 -4.41 -6.43 22.27
C ASP A 16 -4.20 -6.94 20.84
N PHE A 17 -5.17 -6.79 19.93
CA PHE A 17 -5.00 -7.20 18.54
C PHE A 17 -5.89 -6.44 17.55
N THR A 18 -5.48 -6.39 16.29
CA THR A 18 -6.29 -5.95 15.15
C THR A 18 -6.30 -7.05 14.09
N VAL A 19 -7.48 -7.50 13.67
CA VAL A 19 -7.67 -8.37 12.51
C VAL A 19 -8.09 -7.50 11.32
N ILE A 20 -7.47 -7.73 10.17
CA ILE A 20 -7.75 -7.05 8.90
C ILE A 20 -7.97 -8.13 7.85
N GLN A 21 -9.12 -8.08 7.19
CA GLN A 21 -9.51 -9.06 6.18
C GLN A 21 -9.95 -8.38 4.89
N SER A 22 -9.62 -9.03 3.77
CA SER A 22 -10.21 -8.69 2.48
C SER A 22 -11.72 -8.93 2.49
N PRO A 23 -12.57 -8.03 1.95
CA PRO A 23 -13.99 -8.28 1.82
C PRO A 23 -14.33 -9.27 0.69
N PHE A 24 -13.38 -9.59 -0.18
CA PHE A 24 -13.60 -10.40 -1.38
C PHE A 24 -13.59 -11.89 -1.08
N VAL A 25 -14.52 -12.63 -1.68
CA VAL A 25 -14.69 -14.07 -1.49
C VAL A 25 -14.74 -14.78 -2.83
N LEU A 26 -14.05 -15.91 -2.94
CA LEU A 26 -14.11 -16.83 -4.06
C LEU A 26 -14.43 -18.23 -3.52
N ASN A 27 -15.56 -18.79 -3.94
CA ASN A 27 -16.03 -20.11 -3.49
C ASN A 27 -16.11 -20.27 -1.95
N GLY A 28 -16.45 -19.21 -1.23
CA GLY A 28 -16.57 -19.20 0.23
C GLY A 28 -15.28 -18.94 1.00
N SER A 29 -14.12 -18.83 0.33
CA SER A 29 -12.85 -18.44 0.95
C SER A 29 -12.49 -17.00 0.59
N ARG A 30 -11.97 -16.24 1.56
CA ARG A 30 -11.53 -14.86 1.30
C ARG A 30 -10.28 -14.83 0.42
N VAL A 31 -10.26 -13.91 -0.54
CA VAL A 31 -9.14 -13.70 -1.48
C VAL A 31 -8.76 -12.23 -1.50
N TYR A 32 -7.54 -11.92 -1.95
CA TYR A 32 -7.14 -10.52 -2.08
C TYR A 32 -7.91 -9.82 -3.21
N GLY A 33 -8.09 -8.50 -3.05
CA GLY A 33 -8.60 -7.64 -4.11
C GLY A 33 -7.56 -7.44 -5.23
N ALA A 34 -8.02 -6.88 -6.35
CA ALA A 34 -7.23 -6.69 -7.57
C ALA A 34 -5.87 -5.98 -7.42
N ASP A 35 -5.73 -5.13 -6.41
CA ASP A 35 -4.53 -4.33 -6.09
C ASP A 35 -4.13 -4.50 -4.61
N SER A 36 -4.39 -5.67 -4.02
CA SER A 36 -4.16 -5.93 -2.62
C SER A 36 -3.35 -7.21 -2.37
N ASP A 37 -2.47 -7.16 -1.38
CA ASP A 37 -1.68 -8.28 -0.87
C ASP A 37 -1.55 -8.19 0.66
N ALA A 38 -0.81 -9.13 1.27
CA ALA A 38 -0.56 -9.13 2.71
C ALA A 38 0.05 -7.81 3.21
N THR A 39 0.94 -7.18 2.45
CA THR A 39 1.56 -5.89 2.81
C THR A 39 0.53 -4.77 2.85
N THR A 40 -0.36 -4.67 1.86
CA THR A 40 -1.42 -3.65 1.84
C THR A 40 -2.37 -3.78 3.04
N LEU A 41 -2.75 -5.01 3.41
CA LEU A 41 -3.58 -5.28 4.60
C LEU A 41 -2.83 -4.93 5.88
N ALA A 42 -1.55 -5.32 6.00
CA ALA A 42 -0.72 -4.99 7.15
C ALA A 42 -0.59 -3.47 7.34
N VAL A 43 -0.35 -2.72 6.26
CA VAL A 43 -0.31 -1.25 6.28
C VAL A 43 -1.65 -0.69 6.74
N ALA A 44 -2.77 -1.13 6.17
CA ALA A 44 -4.09 -0.66 6.57
C ALA A 44 -4.35 -0.92 8.07
N GLY A 45 -3.99 -2.10 8.56
CA GLY A 45 -4.12 -2.50 9.96
C GLY A 45 -3.28 -1.70 10.93
N MET A 46 -2.01 -1.47 10.59
CA MET A 46 -1.13 -0.64 11.41
C MET A 46 -1.60 0.82 11.42
N LEU A 47 -1.99 1.38 10.27
CA LEU A 47 -2.55 2.74 10.21
C LEU A 47 -3.85 2.86 11.03
N HIS A 48 -4.66 1.80 11.10
CA HIS A 48 -5.82 1.75 11.97
C HIS A 48 -5.42 1.82 13.45
N ARG A 49 -4.47 0.98 13.87
CA ARG A 49 -3.95 0.88 15.26
C ARG A 49 -3.30 2.17 15.73
N LEU A 50 -2.54 2.83 14.86
CA LEU A 50 -1.84 4.09 15.18
C LEU A 50 -2.78 5.27 15.51
N ARG A 51 -4.10 5.11 15.32
CA ARG A 51 -5.10 6.11 15.74
C ARG A 51 -5.33 6.11 17.26
N SER A 52 -5.07 4.99 17.93
CA SER A 52 -5.34 4.81 19.36
C SER A 52 -4.08 4.59 20.20
N GLU A 53 -3.00 4.09 19.61
CA GLU A 53 -1.78 3.73 20.35
C GLU A 53 -0.53 3.96 19.50
N SER A 54 0.58 4.32 20.15
CA SER A 54 1.89 4.35 19.51
C SER A 54 2.52 2.96 19.49
N VAL A 55 3.01 2.53 18.33
CA VAL A 55 3.75 1.27 18.18
C VAL A 55 5.20 1.58 17.83
N SER A 56 6.16 1.09 18.62
CA SER A 56 7.59 1.38 18.43
C SER A 56 8.25 0.51 17.36
N SER A 57 7.84 -0.74 17.22
CA SER A 57 8.33 -1.67 16.20
C SER A 57 7.40 -2.88 16.06
N VAL A 58 7.54 -3.65 14.98
CA VAL A 58 6.84 -4.93 14.77
C VAL A 58 7.76 -6.01 14.24
N THR A 59 7.53 -7.26 14.59
CA THR A 59 8.02 -8.38 13.76
C THR A 59 7.07 -8.60 12.58
N ALA A 60 7.58 -9.12 11.47
CA ALA A 60 6.76 -9.52 10.34
C ALA A 60 7.26 -10.84 9.73
N PRO A 61 6.36 -11.72 9.28
CA PRO A 61 6.73 -12.96 8.59
C PRO A 61 7.14 -12.68 7.15
N ASP A 62 7.72 -13.71 6.52
CA ASP A 62 7.89 -13.76 5.07
C ASP A 62 6.54 -13.51 4.36
N GLY A 63 6.58 -12.74 3.28
CA GLY A 63 5.38 -12.34 2.53
C GLY A 63 4.87 -10.92 2.85
N ILE A 64 5.42 -10.25 3.87
CA ILE A 64 5.23 -8.81 4.07
C ILE A 64 6.52 -8.07 3.65
N ASP A 65 6.41 -7.18 2.65
CA ASP A 65 7.46 -6.21 2.36
C ASP A 65 7.61 -5.19 3.50
N THR A 66 8.57 -5.45 4.39
CA THR A 66 8.86 -4.65 5.58
C THR A 66 9.35 -3.25 5.24
N VAL A 67 9.98 -3.03 4.07
CA VAL A 67 10.46 -1.72 3.63
C VAL A 67 9.26 -0.83 3.27
N SER A 68 8.35 -1.33 2.44
CA SER A 68 7.14 -0.60 2.09
C SER A 68 6.22 -0.41 3.31
N PHE A 69 6.10 -1.42 4.17
CA PHE A 69 5.36 -1.31 5.43
C PHE A 69 5.91 -0.19 6.32
N ALA A 70 7.21 -0.18 6.60
CA ALA A 70 7.84 0.83 7.45
C ALA A 70 7.74 2.23 6.82
N GLY A 71 7.97 2.33 5.50
CA GLY A 71 7.83 3.58 4.76
C GLY A 71 6.40 4.14 4.78
N ALA A 72 5.37 3.29 4.77
CA ALA A 72 3.97 3.71 4.76
C ALA A 72 3.43 4.07 6.15
N THR A 73 3.84 3.33 7.17
CA THR A 73 3.29 3.41 8.53
C THR A 73 4.12 4.33 9.44
N GLY A 74 5.44 4.39 9.22
CA GLY A 74 6.42 4.98 10.13
C GLY A 74 6.87 4.04 11.24
N VAL A 75 6.42 2.77 11.24
CA VAL A 75 6.76 1.79 12.27
C VAL A 75 7.85 0.86 11.72
N PRO A 76 9.05 0.84 12.33
CA PRO A 76 10.16 0.02 11.86
C PRO A 76 9.92 -1.47 12.09
N HIS A 77 10.53 -2.28 11.24
CA HIS A 77 10.68 -3.71 11.52
C HIS A 77 11.62 -3.89 12.71
N HIS A 78 11.24 -4.77 13.62
CA HIS A 78 12.03 -5.12 14.79
C HIS A 78 13.18 -6.04 14.38
N SER A 79 14.40 -5.66 14.71
CA SER A 79 15.60 -6.40 14.31
C SER A 79 15.68 -7.74 15.03
N GLU A 80 16.10 -8.80 14.33
CA GLU A 80 16.37 -10.11 14.96
C GLU A 80 17.53 -10.05 15.96
N ASP A 81 18.47 -9.11 15.75
CA ASP A 81 19.59 -8.85 16.66
C ASP A 81 19.22 -7.98 17.89
N ALA A 82 17.96 -7.55 18.00
CA ALA A 82 17.52 -6.77 19.15
C ALA A 82 17.48 -7.64 20.42
N THR A 83 17.81 -7.03 21.56
CA THR A 83 17.85 -7.74 22.85
C THR A 83 16.51 -7.72 23.58
N ASP A 84 15.63 -6.81 23.21
CA ASP A 84 14.26 -6.68 23.67
C ASP A 84 13.30 -7.36 22.69
N GLU A 85 12.10 -7.72 23.15
CA GLU A 85 11.08 -8.33 22.29
C GLU A 85 10.28 -7.24 21.57
N ALA A 86 9.86 -7.50 20.33
CA ALA A 86 8.96 -6.60 19.65
C ALA A 86 7.63 -6.50 20.43
N PRO A 87 7.07 -5.29 20.59
CA PRO A 87 5.80 -5.16 21.32
C PRO A 87 4.61 -5.75 20.55
N TRP A 88 4.75 -5.93 19.24
CA TRP A 88 3.69 -6.36 18.34
C TRP A 88 4.25 -7.26 17.24
N ASP A 89 3.45 -8.24 16.84
CA ASP A 89 3.72 -9.19 15.78
C ASP A 89 2.68 -9.04 14.67
N LEU A 90 3.14 -9.01 13.42
CA LEU A 90 2.29 -9.23 12.26
C LEU A 90 2.19 -10.72 12.00
N LEU A 91 1.00 -11.20 11.68
CA LEU A 91 0.73 -12.58 11.33
C LEU A 91 -0.08 -12.58 10.03
N VAL A 92 0.37 -13.36 9.06
CA VAL A 92 -0.39 -13.58 7.81
C VAL A 92 -1.13 -14.89 7.97
N GLY A 93 -2.47 -14.82 7.95
CA GLY A 93 -3.33 -15.99 7.93
C GLY A 93 -3.60 -16.45 6.51
N ASP A 94 -4.23 -17.62 6.42
CA ASP A 94 -4.87 -18.04 5.19
C ASP A 94 -6.07 -17.12 4.87
N GLU A 95 -6.56 -17.17 3.63
CA GLU A 95 -7.75 -16.42 3.20
C GLU A 95 -7.64 -14.90 3.34
N ALA A 96 -6.57 -14.29 2.78
CA ALA A 96 -6.39 -12.84 2.70
C ALA A 96 -6.67 -12.11 4.03
N THR A 97 -6.08 -12.63 5.11
CA THR A 97 -6.24 -12.14 6.48
C THR A 97 -4.87 -11.79 7.06
N VAL A 98 -4.77 -10.62 7.68
CA VAL A 98 -3.59 -10.20 8.44
C VAL A 98 -4.02 -9.84 9.86
N VAL A 99 -3.26 -10.30 10.83
CA VAL A 99 -3.45 -9.99 12.24
C VAL A 99 -2.24 -9.22 12.74
N LEU A 100 -2.50 -8.08 13.40
CA LEU A 100 -1.52 -7.35 14.19
C LEU A 100 -1.83 -7.66 15.66
N ALA A 101 -0.98 -8.41 16.35
CA ALA A 101 -1.21 -8.85 17.72
C ALA A 101 -0.11 -8.36 18.65
N ARG A 102 -0.46 -7.93 19.87
CA ARG A 102 0.53 -7.71 20.92
C ARG A 102 1.17 -9.05 21.25
N GLN A 103 2.45 -9.05 21.55
CA GLN A 103 3.16 -10.29 21.85
C GLN A 103 2.48 -11.02 23.03
N GLY A 104 2.24 -12.32 22.85
CA GLY A 104 1.53 -13.16 23.83
C GLY A 104 0.01 -12.99 23.88
N ALA A 105 -0.58 -12.15 23.02
CA ALA A 105 -2.03 -12.01 22.93
C ALA A 105 -2.69 -13.29 22.39
N THR A 106 -3.88 -13.61 22.92
CA THR A 106 -4.75 -14.62 22.33
C THR A 106 -5.70 -13.95 21.37
N VAL A 107 -5.67 -14.38 20.11
CA VAL A 107 -6.51 -13.81 19.05
C VAL A 107 -7.70 -14.72 18.82
N GLU A 108 -8.90 -14.17 18.98
CA GLU A 108 -10.14 -14.83 18.55
C GLU A 108 -10.60 -14.15 17.25
N LEU A 109 -10.64 -14.92 16.16
CA LEU A 109 -11.10 -14.41 14.88
C LEU A 109 -12.62 -14.30 14.89
N THR A 110 -13.14 -13.07 14.95
CA THR A 110 -14.56 -12.80 14.79
C THR A 110 -14.93 -12.96 13.31
N ALA A 111 -16.06 -13.63 13.03
CA ALA A 111 -16.61 -13.65 11.69
C ALA A 111 -17.07 -12.25 11.28
N LEU A 112 -16.43 -11.70 10.24
CA LEU A 112 -16.81 -10.43 9.62
C LEU A 112 -17.84 -10.71 8.53
N ASP A 113 -18.98 -10.04 8.60
CA ASP A 113 -20.22 -10.37 7.88
C ASP A 113 -20.33 -9.76 6.47
N VAL A 114 -19.25 -9.15 5.98
CA VAL A 114 -19.20 -8.54 4.66
C VAL A 114 -18.45 -9.46 3.70
N GLU A 115 -19.13 -9.84 2.63
CA GLU A 115 -18.60 -10.69 1.57
C GLU A 115 -18.95 -10.09 0.22
N ILE A 116 -17.96 -10.01 -0.66
CA ILE A 116 -18.09 -9.56 -2.04
C ILE A 116 -17.63 -10.71 -2.93
N ASP A 117 -18.59 -11.39 -3.55
CA ASP A 117 -18.28 -12.49 -4.47
C ASP A 117 -17.47 -12.00 -5.67
N VAL A 118 -16.36 -12.71 -5.93
CA VAL A 118 -15.50 -12.47 -7.08
C VAL A 118 -15.74 -13.56 -8.12
N ASP A 119 -15.83 -13.14 -9.38
CA ASP A 119 -15.85 -14.07 -10.51
C ASP A 119 -14.52 -14.84 -10.62
N ALA A 120 -14.61 -16.16 -10.72
CA ALA A 120 -13.44 -17.05 -10.68
C ALA A 120 -12.48 -16.81 -11.87
N ASP A 121 -13.04 -16.64 -13.07
CA ASP A 121 -12.26 -16.41 -14.29
C ASP A 121 -11.57 -15.05 -14.23
N PHE A 122 -12.28 -14.02 -13.76
CA PHE A 122 -11.72 -12.71 -13.51
C PHE A 122 -10.60 -12.75 -12.47
N HIS A 123 -10.79 -13.41 -11.33
CA HIS A 123 -9.77 -13.52 -10.29
C HIS A 123 -8.52 -14.23 -10.81
N GLN A 124 -8.68 -15.36 -11.51
CA GLN A 124 -7.58 -16.09 -12.10
C GLN A 124 -6.81 -15.26 -13.14
N ALA A 125 -7.52 -14.51 -13.99
CA ALA A 125 -6.92 -13.62 -14.96
C ALA A 125 -6.14 -12.48 -14.28
N MET A 126 -6.67 -11.93 -13.18
CA MET A 126 -6.02 -10.88 -12.39
C MET A 126 -4.73 -11.38 -11.74
N GLU A 127 -4.76 -12.54 -11.07
CA GLU A 127 -3.56 -13.16 -10.47
C GLU A 127 -2.48 -13.44 -11.52
N ALA A 128 -2.86 -14.00 -12.66
CA ALA A 128 -1.94 -14.27 -13.76
C ALA A 128 -1.32 -12.99 -14.33
N ALA A 129 -2.13 -11.95 -14.52
CA ALA A 129 -1.66 -10.65 -15.00
C ALA A 129 -0.72 -9.98 -13.99
N TRP A 130 -1.02 -10.06 -12.70
CA TRP A 130 -0.20 -9.48 -11.65
C TRP A 130 1.15 -10.21 -11.52
N ALA A 131 1.15 -11.54 -11.53
CA ALA A 131 2.37 -12.34 -11.51
C ALA A 131 3.25 -12.04 -12.74
N ALA A 132 2.64 -11.83 -13.90
CA ALA A 132 3.36 -11.43 -15.11
C ALA A 132 3.93 -10.01 -15.00
N GLU A 133 3.19 -9.04 -14.45
CA GLU A 133 3.66 -7.66 -14.24
C GLU A 133 4.80 -7.57 -13.21
N GLN A 134 4.82 -8.44 -12.20
CA GLN A 134 5.91 -8.53 -11.22
C GLN A 134 7.15 -9.28 -11.73
N SER A 135 7.04 -9.93 -12.89
CA SER A 135 8.16 -10.67 -13.48
C SER A 135 9.31 -9.74 -13.86
N THR A 136 10.55 -10.19 -13.66
CA THR A 136 11.75 -9.48 -14.12
C THR A 136 11.82 -9.32 -15.64
N PHE A 137 11.01 -10.08 -16.39
CA PHE A 137 10.87 -9.97 -17.84
C PHE A 137 9.87 -8.91 -18.28
N HIS A 138 9.06 -8.38 -17.36
CA HIS A 138 8.13 -7.30 -17.68
C HIS A 138 8.89 -5.97 -17.73
N VAL A 139 8.78 -5.28 -18.86
CA VAL A 139 9.49 -4.02 -19.09
C VAL A 139 8.48 -2.88 -19.08
N SER A 140 8.54 -2.05 -18.05
CA SER A 140 7.93 -0.73 -18.11
C SER A 140 8.58 0.09 -19.22
N GLN A 141 7.75 0.60 -20.13
CA GLN A 141 8.09 1.58 -21.17
C GLN A 141 7.85 3.02 -20.70
N GLY A 142 7.60 3.21 -19.40
CA GLY A 142 7.36 4.50 -18.78
C GLY A 142 8.64 5.34 -18.65
N ALA A 143 8.50 6.50 -17.99
CA ALA A 143 9.63 7.38 -17.74
C ALA A 143 10.64 6.69 -16.81
N TYR A 144 11.88 6.53 -17.30
CA TYR A 144 12.96 5.97 -16.50
C TYR A 144 13.31 6.92 -15.35
N VAL A 145 13.05 6.49 -14.12
CA VAL A 145 13.53 7.15 -12.90
C VAL A 145 14.68 6.31 -12.35
N SER A 146 15.76 6.96 -11.92
CA SER A 146 16.84 6.21 -11.29
C SER A 146 16.36 5.57 -9.99
N ARG A 147 16.80 4.34 -9.70
CA ARG A 147 16.44 3.63 -8.46
C ARG A 147 16.71 4.48 -7.21
N ALA A 148 17.84 5.17 -7.18
CA ALA A 148 18.19 6.06 -6.06
C ALA A 148 17.16 7.19 -5.85
N GLN A 149 16.71 7.85 -6.92
CA GLN A 149 15.67 8.89 -6.82
C GLN A 149 14.32 8.30 -6.43
N TYR A 150 14.02 7.08 -6.88
CA TYR A 150 12.81 6.38 -6.49
C TYR A 150 12.81 6.08 -4.98
N GLU A 151 13.89 5.47 -4.47
CA GLU A 151 14.08 5.12 -3.07
C GLU A 151 14.09 6.37 -2.17
N GLU A 152 14.77 7.44 -2.60
CA GLU A 152 14.80 8.72 -1.87
C GLU A 152 13.39 9.31 -1.71
N ALA A 153 12.55 9.23 -2.74
CA ALA A 153 11.18 9.75 -2.71
C ALA A 153 10.16 8.76 -2.13
N ALA A 154 10.48 7.47 -2.01
CA ALA A 154 9.54 6.41 -1.69
C ALA A 154 8.85 6.64 -0.34
N SER A 155 9.62 6.95 0.71
CA SER A 155 9.07 7.22 2.04
C SER A 155 8.05 8.37 2.03
N SER A 156 8.31 9.43 1.25
CA SER A 156 7.39 10.58 1.15
C SER A 156 6.09 10.26 0.42
N ARG A 157 6.14 9.33 -0.55
CA ARG A 157 4.96 8.83 -1.26
C ARG A 157 4.18 7.90 -0.36
N LEU A 158 4.84 6.90 0.21
CA LEU A 158 4.24 5.86 1.05
C LEU A 158 3.59 6.42 2.34
N SER A 159 4.28 7.34 3.00
CA SER A 159 3.77 7.96 4.23
C SER A 159 2.82 9.13 3.97
N LEU A 160 2.70 9.58 2.70
CA LEU A 160 2.05 10.82 2.31
C LEU A 160 2.65 12.03 3.06
N GLN A 161 3.97 12.12 3.10
CA GLN A 161 4.70 13.18 3.80
C GLN A 161 4.97 14.36 2.85
N GLY A 162 4.43 15.51 3.20
CA GLY A 162 4.71 16.80 2.57
C GLY A 162 5.75 17.62 3.32
N GLN A 163 5.89 18.87 2.89
CA GLN A 163 6.70 19.91 3.51
C GLN A 163 5.78 21.05 3.94
N ALA A 164 5.83 21.41 5.22
CA ALA A 164 5.03 22.49 5.79
C ALA A 164 5.91 23.69 6.14
N SER A 165 5.57 24.85 5.63
CA SER A 165 6.01 26.15 6.14
C SER A 165 4.91 26.79 7.01
N VAL A 166 5.12 28.03 7.45
CA VAL A 166 4.19 28.76 8.34
C VAL A 166 2.76 28.78 7.78
N ASP A 167 2.62 29.03 6.47
CA ASP A 167 1.31 29.28 5.83
C ASP A 167 0.92 28.25 4.75
N THR A 168 1.86 27.40 4.33
CA THR A 168 1.66 26.50 3.19
C THR A 168 2.13 25.09 3.50
N VAL A 169 1.40 24.10 3.00
CA VAL A 169 1.87 22.71 2.92
C VAL A 169 1.94 22.33 1.45
N VAL A 170 3.08 21.76 1.04
CA VAL A 170 3.31 21.28 -0.34
C VAL A 170 3.55 19.79 -0.36
N TRP A 171 3.00 19.13 -1.37
CA TRP A 171 3.23 17.73 -1.67
C TRP A 171 3.14 17.48 -3.18
N PRO A 172 4.05 16.69 -3.79
CA PRO A 172 5.23 16.06 -3.17
C PRO A 172 6.24 17.07 -2.59
N PRO A 173 7.10 16.66 -1.64
CA PRO A 173 8.12 17.54 -1.07
C PRO A 173 9.10 18.00 -2.16
N ARG A 174 9.57 19.25 -2.06
CA ARG A 174 10.57 19.83 -2.95
C ARG A 174 11.98 19.53 -2.43
N TYR A 175 12.97 19.50 -3.31
CA TYR A 175 14.38 19.32 -2.91
C TYR A 175 14.95 20.49 -2.09
N THR A 176 14.27 21.64 -2.10
CA THR A 176 14.66 22.78 -1.28
C THR A 176 14.06 22.65 0.12
N TYR A 177 14.84 23.05 1.13
CA TYR A 177 14.35 23.22 2.51
C TYR A 177 13.46 24.46 2.66
N MET A 178 13.22 25.21 1.57
CA MET A 178 12.42 26.44 1.57
C MET A 178 11.12 26.25 0.78
N VAL A 179 10.00 26.56 1.41
CA VAL A 179 8.69 26.67 0.75
C VAL A 179 8.21 28.10 0.90
N ASP A 180 8.05 28.78 -0.23
CA ASP A 180 7.64 30.20 -0.32
C ASP A 180 8.53 31.15 0.50
N GLY A 181 9.84 30.85 0.56
CA GLY A 181 10.83 31.68 1.25
C GLY A 181 10.93 31.42 2.76
N ASN A 182 10.22 30.41 3.28
CA ASN A 182 10.29 29.99 4.68
C ASN A 182 10.89 28.58 4.79
N GLU A 183 11.61 28.31 5.88
CA GLU A 183 12.08 26.96 6.20
C GLU A 183 10.87 26.03 6.35
N ALA A 184 10.95 24.88 5.68
CA ALA A 184 9.88 23.91 5.63
C ALA A 184 10.27 22.62 6.35
N GLN A 185 9.39 22.14 7.21
CA GLN A 185 9.59 20.93 7.98
C GLN A 185 8.76 19.77 7.40
N PRO A 186 9.28 18.53 7.47
CA PRO A 186 8.50 17.32 7.22
C PRO A 186 7.15 17.32 7.94
N ARG A 187 6.07 17.06 7.21
CA ARG A 187 4.74 16.88 7.81
C ARG A 187 3.99 15.74 7.13
N ARG A 188 3.53 14.78 7.92
CA ARG A 188 2.64 13.71 7.43
C ARG A 188 1.26 14.30 7.15
N LEU A 189 0.75 14.01 5.96
CA LEU A 189 -0.54 14.51 5.52
C LEU A 189 -1.69 13.59 5.92
N GLN A 190 -2.89 14.16 5.99
CA GLN A 190 -4.13 13.41 6.16
C GLN A 190 -4.40 12.57 4.91
N ARG A 191 -4.85 11.32 5.13
CA ARG A 191 -5.20 10.37 4.05
C ARG A 191 -6.65 10.52 3.59
N THR A 192 -7.25 11.65 3.88
CA THR A 192 -8.64 11.98 3.58
C THR A 192 -8.68 13.30 2.81
N GLY A 193 -9.72 13.45 2.01
CA GLY A 193 -9.86 14.61 1.15
C GLY A 193 -11.15 14.60 0.35
N LYS A 194 -11.33 15.69 -0.40
CA LYS A 194 -12.46 15.89 -1.30
C LYS A 194 -12.08 15.55 -2.74
N LEU A 195 -12.89 14.70 -3.37
CA LEU A 195 -12.82 14.44 -4.81
C LEU A 195 -13.17 15.69 -5.60
N LEU A 196 -12.21 16.18 -6.40
CA LEU A 196 -12.39 17.32 -7.29
C LEU A 196 -12.77 16.88 -8.71
N SER A 197 -12.09 15.86 -9.23
CA SER A 197 -12.40 15.24 -10.53
C SER A 197 -11.87 13.80 -10.57
N TRP A 198 -12.31 13.04 -11.56
CA TRP A 198 -11.81 11.69 -11.83
C TRP A 198 -11.82 11.42 -13.34
N THR A 199 -10.99 10.49 -13.77
CA THR A 199 -10.98 9.99 -15.14
C THR A 199 -10.57 8.52 -15.15
N THR A 200 -11.02 7.79 -16.17
CA THR A 200 -10.61 6.40 -16.40
C THR A 200 -9.85 6.37 -17.72
N LEU A 201 -8.56 6.02 -17.64
CA LEU A 201 -7.75 5.76 -18.82
C LEU A 201 -8.16 4.41 -19.37
N SER A 202 -8.59 4.38 -20.64
CA SER A 202 -8.84 3.13 -21.35
C SER A 202 -7.59 2.23 -21.30
N ALA A 203 -7.79 0.92 -21.39
CA ALA A 203 -6.69 -0.05 -21.37
C ALA A 203 -5.54 0.27 -22.34
N ALA A 204 -5.85 0.76 -23.55
CA ALA A 204 -4.84 1.14 -24.55
C ALA A 204 -4.01 2.39 -24.20
N GLY A 205 -4.47 3.19 -23.23
CA GLY A 205 -3.79 4.39 -22.73
C GLY A 205 -3.30 4.25 -21.29
N ALA A 206 -3.39 3.06 -20.69
CA ALA A 206 -2.84 2.79 -19.37
C ALA A 206 -1.31 2.76 -19.45
N PRO A 207 -0.58 3.19 -18.40
CA PRO A 207 0.85 3.02 -18.33
C PRO A 207 1.24 1.55 -18.51
N SER A 208 2.39 1.29 -19.12
CA SER A 208 2.88 -0.05 -19.47
C SER A 208 2.95 -1.01 -18.28
N GLU A 209 3.17 -0.48 -17.08
CA GLU A 209 3.21 -1.17 -15.80
C GLU A 209 1.88 -1.86 -15.49
N PHE A 210 0.76 -1.31 -15.97
CA PHE A 210 -0.59 -1.82 -15.78
C PHE A 210 -1.16 -2.42 -17.07
N SER A 211 -0.33 -2.66 -18.09
CA SER A 211 -0.81 -3.04 -19.42
C SER A 211 -1.56 -4.38 -19.45
N LEU A 212 -1.30 -5.27 -18.48
CA LEU A 212 -1.95 -6.58 -18.40
C LEU A 212 -3.22 -6.51 -17.56
N ARG A 213 -3.20 -5.78 -16.43
CA ARG A 213 -4.38 -5.65 -15.55
C ARG A 213 -5.38 -4.59 -16.01
N ALA A 214 -4.95 -3.53 -16.69
CA ALA A 214 -5.86 -2.47 -17.15
C ALA A 214 -7.00 -2.97 -18.09
N PRO A 215 -6.78 -3.85 -19.07
CA PRO A 215 -7.86 -4.46 -19.85
C PRO A 215 -8.89 -5.19 -19.00
N LEU A 216 -8.43 -5.94 -17.99
CA LEU A 216 -9.30 -6.72 -17.09
C LEU A 216 -10.15 -5.80 -16.22
N LEU A 217 -9.57 -4.71 -15.73
CA LEU A 217 -10.23 -3.71 -14.88
C LEU A 217 -11.16 -2.76 -15.66
N GLY A 218 -11.15 -2.82 -17.00
CA GLY A 218 -11.89 -1.86 -17.85
C GLY A 218 -11.21 -0.49 -17.94
N GLY A 219 -9.91 -0.43 -17.65
CA GLY A 219 -9.10 0.77 -17.59
C GLY A 219 -8.55 1.05 -16.18
N ILE A 220 -7.73 2.08 -16.08
CA ILE A 220 -7.15 2.55 -14.81
C ILE A 220 -7.82 3.86 -14.43
N SER A 221 -8.43 3.90 -13.24
CA SER A 221 -9.08 5.11 -12.75
C SER A 221 -8.10 5.96 -11.94
N THR A 222 -8.07 7.25 -12.24
CA THR A 222 -7.32 8.25 -11.47
C THR A 222 -8.27 9.28 -10.91
N VAL A 223 -7.97 9.77 -9.72
CA VAL A 223 -8.70 10.82 -9.03
C VAL A 223 -7.82 12.02 -8.79
N PHE A 224 -8.38 13.21 -8.91
CA PHE A 224 -7.78 14.43 -8.42
C PHE A 224 -8.45 14.79 -7.09
N LEU A 225 -7.67 14.70 -6.00
CA LEU A 225 -8.13 14.95 -4.64
C LEU A 225 -7.54 16.26 -4.12
N GLN A 226 -8.34 16.99 -3.34
CA GLN A 226 -7.85 17.98 -2.39
C GLN A 226 -7.82 17.33 -1.02
N LEU A 227 -6.64 17.15 -0.45
CA LEU A 227 -6.47 16.62 0.90
C LEU A 227 -7.02 17.62 1.92
N ASP A 228 -7.51 17.11 3.05
CA ASP A 228 -8.13 17.92 4.10
C ASP A 228 -7.16 18.93 4.73
N ASP A 229 -5.87 18.68 4.63
CA ASP A 229 -4.79 19.56 5.08
C ASP A 229 -4.18 20.44 3.99
N GLY A 230 -4.80 20.48 2.79
CA GLY A 230 -4.59 21.52 1.79
C GLY A 230 -4.08 21.05 0.42
N PRO A 231 -2.99 20.26 0.34
CA PRO A 231 -2.40 19.86 -0.93
C PRO A 231 -3.39 19.15 -1.85
N LYS A 232 -3.17 19.30 -3.16
CA LYS A 232 -3.93 18.58 -4.18
C LYS A 232 -3.03 17.56 -4.85
N GLY A 233 -3.55 16.38 -5.13
CA GLY A 233 -2.79 15.28 -5.70
C GLY A 233 -3.60 14.44 -6.66
N VAL A 234 -2.90 13.77 -7.58
CA VAL A 234 -3.49 12.75 -8.45
C VAL A 234 -3.15 11.38 -7.87
N PHE A 235 -4.17 10.54 -7.70
CA PHE A 235 -4.03 9.20 -7.13
C PHE A 235 -4.71 8.17 -8.02
N LEU A 236 -4.19 6.95 -8.01
CA LEU A 236 -4.90 5.81 -8.58
C LEU A 236 -6.05 5.44 -7.66
N ALA A 237 -7.21 5.15 -8.24
CA ALA A 237 -8.37 4.67 -7.51
C ALA A 237 -8.55 3.18 -7.78
N VAL A 238 -8.48 2.40 -6.70
CA VAL A 238 -8.85 0.99 -6.71
C VAL A 238 -10.36 0.92 -6.48
N GLU A 239 -11.08 0.33 -7.43
CA GLU A 239 -12.51 0.01 -7.37
C GLU A 239 -13.50 1.20 -7.20
N MET A 240 -13.79 1.90 -8.30
CA MET A 240 -14.78 2.99 -8.37
C MET A 240 -16.25 2.54 -8.52
N LYS A 241 -16.52 1.24 -8.74
CA LYS A 241 -17.84 0.75 -9.17
C LYS A 241 -18.96 1.03 -8.14
N HIS A 242 -18.62 1.27 -6.88
CA HIS A 242 -19.59 1.58 -5.81
C HIS A 242 -19.33 2.93 -5.09
N ARG A 243 -19.24 4.05 -5.83
CA ARG A 243 -19.69 5.43 -5.49
C ARG A 243 -19.52 6.05 -4.08
N ARG A 244 -18.82 5.47 -3.10
CA ARG A 244 -18.81 6.01 -1.71
C ARG A 244 -17.45 6.08 -1.02
N SER A 245 -16.39 5.46 -1.53
CA SER A 245 -15.07 5.54 -0.90
C SER A 245 -13.97 5.40 -1.95
N VAL A 246 -12.99 6.31 -1.93
CA VAL A 246 -11.74 6.18 -2.69
C VAL A 246 -10.67 5.80 -1.69
N TRP A 247 -10.03 4.65 -1.89
CA TRP A 247 -8.95 4.19 -1.02
C TRP A 247 -7.61 4.48 -1.69
N MET A 248 -6.69 5.01 -0.89
CA MET A 248 -5.44 5.58 -1.36
C MET A 248 -4.29 4.71 -0.89
N PHE A 249 -3.79 3.88 -1.79
CA PHE A 249 -2.50 3.22 -1.62
C PHE A 249 -1.45 4.02 -2.38
N PRO A 250 -0.45 4.62 -1.71
CA PRO A 250 0.78 4.97 -2.39
C PRO A 250 1.45 3.65 -2.79
N TRP A 251 1.43 3.36 -4.08
CA TRP A 251 1.92 2.08 -4.60
C TRP A 251 3.43 2.09 -4.83
N ASN A 252 4.07 0.97 -4.45
CA ASN A 252 5.45 0.63 -4.75
C ASN A 252 5.47 -0.60 -5.65
N SER A 253 6.06 -0.52 -6.84
CA SER A 253 6.47 -1.73 -7.56
C SER A 253 7.67 -1.46 -8.44
N PHE A 254 8.84 -1.90 -7.96
CA PHE A 254 9.95 -2.39 -8.77
C PHE A 254 10.76 -3.36 -7.90
N SER A 255 10.54 -4.67 -8.07
CA SER A 255 11.54 -5.67 -7.70
C SER A 255 12.37 -5.96 -8.94
N ALA A 256 13.58 -5.41 -8.98
CA ALA A 256 14.58 -5.81 -9.96
C ALA A 256 15.78 -6.38 -9.21
N ASP A 257 15.74 -7.69 -8.98
CA ASP A 257 16.91 -8.48 -8.63
C ASP A 257 17.79 -8.58 -9.88
N CYS A 258 18.77 -7.68 -10.00
CA CYS A 258 19.82 -7.82 -11.01
C CYS A 258 20.97 -8.66 -10.44
N THR A 259 20.97 -9.94 -10.80
CA THR A 259 22.14 -10.82 -10.61
C THR A 259 23.31 -10.27 -11.41
N LEU A 260 24.37 -9.87 -10.71
CA LEU A 260 25.63 -9.41 -11.30
C LEU A 260 26.29 -10.59 -12.04
N LYS A 261 26.16 -10.64 -13.37
CA LYS A 261 27.02 -11.50 -14.20
C LYS A 261 28.44 -10.95 -14.14
N ARG A 262 29.35 -11.66 -13.44
CA ARG A 262 30.80 -11.47 -13.63
C ARG A 262 31.10 -11.69 -15.10
N GLY A 263 31.62 -10.65 -15.76
CA GLY A 263 32.20 -10.77 -17.08
C GLY A 263 33.37 -11.75 -17.01
N SER A 264 33.23 -12.89 -17.69
CA SER A 264 34.36 -13.70 -18.14
C SER A 264 35.07 -12.90 -19.23
N SER A 265 36.20 -12.29 -18.89
CA SER A 265 37.19 -11.88 -19.88
C SER A 265 38.00 -13.13 -20.25
N ASP A 266 37.67 -13.72 -21.39
CA ASP A 266 38.58 -14.64 -22.06
C ASP A 266 39.46 -13.86 -23.05
N THR A 267 40.73 -14.28 -23.08
CA THR A 267 41.79 -14.07 -24.08
C THR A 267 42.56 -12.75 -24.09
N ALA A 268 43.72 -12.74 -23.43
CA ALA A 268 44.99 -13.17 -24.06
C ALA A 268 46.00 -13.60 -22.98
#